data_AF-A0A701FJT4-F1
#
_entry.id   AF-A0A701FJT4-F1
#
_cell.length_a   1.000
_cell.length_b   1.000
_cell.length_c   1.000
_cell.angle_alpha   90.00
_cell.angle_beta   90.00
_cell.angle_gamma   90.00
#
_symmetry.space_group_name_H-M   'P 1'
#
loop_
_entity.id
_entity.type
_entity.pdbx_description
1 polymer ?
#
loop_
_entity_poly.entity_id
_entity_poly.type
_entity_poly.pdbx_seq_one_letter_code
_entity_poly.pdbx_strand_id
1 'polypeptide(L)'
;MTTITNNKLPEWRTALDKCVENYQSTRAWYEENRDSPAALDDMERAEDQLANFVRKCGFSIVLGLLDEIDELQDRRRADNDEPFGFVTKRCAEHMHDDDRDENNWMWSISAVVIGCNPELKHEVPVYLHPASSGKEGA
;
A
#
# COMPACT_ATOMS: atom_id res chain seq x y z
N MET A 1 -6.19 10.20 18.24
CA MET A 1 -5.97 11.56 17.72
C MET A 1 -6.15 11.47 16.22
N THR A 2 -7.29 11.89 15.69
CA THR A 2 -7.60 11.82 14.26
C THR A 2 -6.77 12.91 13.56
N THR A 3 -5.69 12.51 12.91
CA THR A 3 -4.97 13.36 11.97
C THR A 3 -5.95 13.73 10.86
N ILE A 4 -6.46 14.96 10.90
CA ILE A 4 -7.13 15.57 9.75
C ILE A 4 -6.03 15.75 8.72
N THR A 5 -5.85 14.76 7.85
CA THR A 5 -4.97 14.91 6.70
C THR A 5 -5.65 15.92 5.79
N ASN A 6 -4.97 17.02 5.48
CA ASN A 6 -5.36 17.98 4.45
C ASN A 6 -5.15 17.34 3.05
N ASN A 7 -5.65 16.11 2.88
CA ASN A 7 -5.39 15.29 1.73
C ASN A 7 -6.41 15.58 0.64
N LYS A 8 -6.05 16.48 -0.28
CA LYS A 8 -6.86 16.81 -1.48
C LYS A 8 -6.75 15.75 -2.58
N LEU A 9 -6.00 14.67 -2.36
CA LEU A 9 -5.80 13.61 -3.35
C LEU A 9 -7.10 13.01 -3.88
N PRO A 10 -8.15 12.73 -3.08
CA PRO A 10 -9.42 12.26 -3.61
C PRO A 10 -10.08 13.28 -4.56
N GLU A 11 -10.07 14.56 -4.19
CA GLU A 11 -10.63 15.64 -5.03
C GLU A 11 -9.87 15.77 -6.35
N TRP A 12 -8.53 15.74 -6.27
CA TRP A 12 -7.67 15.83 -7.45
C TRP A 12 -7.79 14.61 -8.37
N ARG A 13 -7.94 13.39 -7.81
CA ARG A 13 -8.22 12.18 -8.59
C ARG A 13 -9.54 12.32 -9.35
N THR A 14 -10.63 12.66 -8.66
CA THR A 14 -11.94 12.85 -9.30
C THR A 14 -11.90 13.94 -10.38
N ALA A 15 -11.18 15.04 -10.14
CA ALA A 15 -11.04 16.10 -11.14
C ALA A 15 -10.19 15.65 -12.35
N LEU A 16 -9.12 14.90 -12.12
CA LEU A 16 -8.30 14.32 -13.20
C LEU A 16 -9.13 13.36 -14.05
N ASP A 17 -9.88 12.45 -13.43
CA ASP A 17 -10.72 11.48 -14.13
C ASP A 17 -11.71 12.19 -15.06
N LYS A 18 -12.38 13.24 -14.57
CA LYS A 18 -13.29 14.07 -15.39
C LYS A 18 -12.58 14.74 -16.57
N CYS A 19 -11.38 15.29 -16.36
CA CYS A 19 -10.61 15.89 -17.44
C CYS A 19 -10.23 14.85 -18.51
N VAL A 20 -9.86 13.64 -18.08
CA VAL A 20 -9.51 12.54 -18.99
C VAL A 20 -10.74 12.03 -19.74
N GLU A 21 -11.88 11.83 -19.07
CA GLU A 21 -13.14 11.44 -19.70
C GLU A 21 -13.59 12.46 -20.75
N ASN A 22 -13.51 13.75 -20.44
CA ASN A 22 -13.84 14.81 -21.38
C ASN A 22 -12.91 14.76 -22.60
N TYR A 23 -11.59 14.69 -22.39
CA TYR A 23 -10.62 14.57 -23.47
C TYR A 23 -10.88 13.35 -24.37
N GLN A 24 -11.12 12.18 -23.77
CA GLN A 24 -11.40 10.95 -24.51
C GLN A 24 -12.70 11.05 -25.33
N SER A 25 -13.75 11.61 -24.74
CA SER A 25 -15.04 11.79 -25.41
C SER A 25 -14.95 12.79 -26.56
N THR A 26 -14.29 13.93 -26.34
CA THR A 26 -14.07 14.94 -27.38
C THR A 26 -13.18 14.40 -28.50
N ARG A 27 -12.15 13.62 -28.17
CA ARG A 27 -11.31 12.97 -29.16
C ARG A 27 -12.09 12.00 -30.03
N ALA A 28 -12.96 11.17 -29.45
CA ALA A 28 -13.80 10.26 -30.21
C ALA A 28 -14.71 11.03 -31.18
N TRP A 29 -15.33 12.11 -30.70
CA TRP A 29 -16.15 12.97 -31.55
C TRP A 29 -15.36 13.65 -32.67
N TYR A 30 -14.16 14.16 -32.38
CA TYR A 30 -13.26 14.72 -33.38
C TYR A 30 -12.86 13.70 -34.45
N GLU A 31 -12.56 12.47 -34.04
CA GLU A 31 -12.19 11.39 -34.97
C GLU A 31 -13.34 11.06 -35.95
N GLU A 32 -14.60 11.18 -35.52
CA GLU A 32 -15.79 11.02 -36.36
C GLU A 32 -16.11 12.25 -37.23
N ASN A 33 -15.61 13.44 -36.86
CA ASN A 33 -15.99 14.73 -37.46
C ASN A 33 -14.77 15.55 -37.90
N ARG A 34 -13.73 14.91 -38.45
CA ARG A 34 -12.44 15.56 -38.77
C ARG A 34 -12.52 16.78 -39.69
N ASP A 35 -13.54 16.84 -40.54
CA ASP A 35 -13.75 17.95 -41.48
C ASP A 35 -14.42 19.16 -40.80
N SER A 36 -14.87 19.02 -39.55
CA SER A 36 -15.54 20.08 -38.80
C SER A 36 -14.52 20.96 -38.06
N PRO A 37 -14.45 22.27 -38.35
CA PRO A 37 -13.61 23.20 -37.60
C PRO A 37 -13.97 23.25 -36.11
N ALA A 38 -15.26 23.12 -35.79
CA ALA A 38 -15.72 23.09 -34.40
C ALA A 38 -15.18 21.86 -33.65
N ALA A 39 -14.98 20.75 -34.35
CA ALA A 39 -14.42 19.54 -33.75
C ALA A 39 -12.94 19.69 -33.40
N LEU A 40 -12.19 20.42 -34.23
CA LEU A 40 -10.81 20.76 -33.93
C LEU A 40 -10.73 21.70 -32.71
N ASP A 41 -11.52 22.78 -32.69
CA ASP A 41 -11.53 23.76 -31.59
C ASP A 41 -11.87 23.12 -30.23
N ASP A 42 -12.88 22.24 -30.20
CA ASP A 42 -13.27 21.56 -28.96
C ASP A 42 -12.19 20.56 -28.51
N MET A 43 -11.53 19.87 -29.44
CA MET A 43 -10.42 18.97 -29.14
C MET A 43 -9.21 19.72 -28.56
N GLU A 44 -8.80 20.83 -29.19
CA GLU A 44 -7.72 21.69 -28.68
C GLU A 44 -8.05 22.22 -27.28
N ARG A 45 -9.31 22.63 -27.05
CA ARG A 45 -9.77 23.08 -25.72
C ARG A 45 -9.69 21.96 -24.69
N ALA A 46 -10.09 20.74 -25.04
CA ALA A 46 -10.05 19.60 -24.13
C ALA A 46 -8.61 19.20 -23.79
N GLU A 47 -7.70 19.24 -24.77
CA GLU A 47 -6.26 19.03 -24.57
C GLU A 47 -5.67 20.10 -23.63
N ASP A 48 -5.98 21.37 -23.88
CA ASP A 48 -5.53 22.48 -23.05
C ASP A 48 -6.02 22.35 -21.61
N GLN A 49 -7.28 21.96 -21.40
CA GLN A 49 -7.83 21.75 -20.06
C GLN A 49 -7.10 20.64 -19.31
N LEU A 50 -6.84 19.50 -19.95
CA LEU A 50 -6.12 18.39 -19.36
C LEU A 50 -4.67 18.79 -19.03
N ALA A 51 -3.96 19.40 -19.98
CA ALA A 51 -2.60 19.88 -19.79
C ALA A 51 -2.50 20.91 -18.66
N ASN A 52 -3.44 21.86 -18.60
CA ASN A 52 -3.53 22.84 -17.52
C ASN A 52 -3.73 22.20 -16.16
N PHE A 53 -4.61 21.18 -16.07
CA PHE A 53 -4.87 20.48 -14.82
C PHE A 53 -3.63 19.71 -14.34
N VAL A 54 -3.02 18.92 -15.23
CA VAL A 54 -1.80 18.16 -14.92
C VAL A 54 -0.67 19.09 -14.50
N ARG A 55 -0.50 20.24 -15.16
CA ARG A 55 0.51 21.23 -14.78
C ARG A 55 0.30 21.82 -13.38
N LYS A 56 -0.95 22.06 -12.98
CA LYS A 56 -1.27 22.67 -11.67
C LYS A 56 -1.22 21.67 -10.52
N CYS A 57 -1.71 20.45 -10.75
CA CYS A 57 -1.98 19.49 -9.68
C CYS A 57 -1.13 18.23 -9.77
N GLY A 58 -0.47 17.95 -10.90
CA GLY A 58 0.21 16.68 -11.16
C GLY A 58 1.29 16.34 -10.14
N PHE A 59 2.15 17.31 -9.82
CA PHE A 59 3.19 17.10 -8.80
C PHE A 59 2.60 16.82 -7.41
N SER A 60 1.55 17.55 -7.02
CA SER A 60 0.87 17.34 -5.73
C SER A 60 0.15 16.00 -5.65
N ILE A 61 -0.40 15.51 -6.76
CA ILE A 61 -0.99 14.16 -6.84
C ILE A 61 0.10 13.11 -6.63
N VAL A 62 1.27 13.26 -7.27
CA VAL A 62 2.39 12.32 -7.11
C VAL A 62 2.89 12.30 -5.66
N LEU A 63 3.07 13.46 -5.02
CA LEU A 63 3.47 13.51 -3.62
C LEU A 63 2.44 12.84 -2.70
N GLY A 64 1.15 13.15 -2.88
CA GLY A 64 0.10 12.52 -2.08
C GLY A 64 0.00 11.01 -2.27
N LEU A 65 0.34 10.50 -3.46
CA LEU A 65 0.43 9.06 -3.73
C LEU A 65 1.61 8.41 -3.00
N LEU A 66 2.77 9.08 -2.98
CA LEU A 66 3.95 8.59 -2.26
C LEU A 66 3.68 8.53 -0.75
N ASP A 67 3.05 9.56 -0.19
CA ASP A 67 2.64 9.59 1.21
C ASP A 67 1.67 8.41 1.53
N GLU A 68 0.69 8.15 0.66
CA GLU A 68 -0.26 7.03 0.85
C GLU A 68 0.44 5.66 0.75
N ILE A 69 1.45 5.52 -0.12
CA ILE A 69 2.26 4.31 -0.23
C ILE A 69 3.08 4.09 1.04
N ASP A 70 3.73 5.13 1.56
CA ASP A 70 4.53 5.06 2.79
C ASP A 70 3.64 4.66 3.98
N GLU A 71 2.46 5.27 4.13
CA GLU A 71 1.48 4.89 5.16
C GLU A 71 0.99 3.43 5.01
N LEU A 72 0.82 2.95 3.77
CA LEU A 72 0.45 1.55 3.51
C LEU A 72 1.59 0.58 3.82
N GLN A 73 2.83 0.97 3.54
CA GLN A 73 4.01 0.18 3.87
C GLN A 73 4.22 0.11 5.39
N ASP A 74 4.07 1.21 6.10
CA ASP A 74 4.19 1.26 7.55
C ASP A 74 3.11 0.44 8.24
N ARG A 75 1.85 0.52 7.77
CA ARG A 75 0.79 -0.37 8.25
C ARG A 75 1.10 -1.83 7.99
N ARG A 76 1.57 -2.18 6.79
CA ARG A 76 1.99 -3.56 6.49
C ARG A 76 3.11 -4.01 7.40
N ARG A 77 4.09 -3.17 7.72
CA ARG A 77 5.17 -3.51 8.67
C ARG A 77 4.60 -3.75 10.06
N ALA A 78 3.75 -2.85 10.56
CA ALA A 78 3.10 -2.99 11.86
C ALA A 78 2.20 -4.24 11.94
N ASP A 79 1.49 -4.59 10.87
CA ASP A 79 0.68 -5.82 10.79
C ASP A 79 1.56 -7.09 10.71
N ASN A 80 2.79 -7.00 10.18
CA ASN A 80 3.77 -8.09 10.22
C ASN A 80 4.53 -8.16 11.56
N ASP A 81 4.42 -7.14 12.40
CA ASP A 81 4.90 -7.13 13.79
C ASP A 81 3.84 -7.73 14.77
N GLU A 82 2.73 -8.27 14.25
CA GLU A 82 1.81 -9.10 15.04
C GLU A 82 2.28 -10.56 15.05
N PRO A 83 2.38 -11.21 16.23
CA PRO A 83 2.82 -12.59 16.29
C PRO A 83 1.86 -13.51 15.54
N PHE A 84 2.39 -14.33 14.64
CA PHE A 84 1.68 -15.39 13.93
C PHE A 84 1.00 -16.38 14.89
N GLY A 85 1.57 -16.54 16.09
CA GLY A 85 1.00 -17.30 17.18
C GLY A 85 1.84 -17.19 18.44
N PHE A 86 1.39 -17.83 19.50
CA PHE A 86 2.09 -17.89 20.77
C PHE A 86 2.45 -19.33 21.09
N VAL A 87 3.66 -19.53 21.60
CA VAL A 87 4.14 -20.85 22.07
C VAL A 87 4.53 -20.76 23.54
N THR A 88 4.48 -21.88 24.27
CA THR A 88 4.95 -21.87 25.66
C THR A 88 6.46 -21.67 25.72
N LYS A 89 6.97 -21.04 26.79
CA LYS A 89 8.42 -20.83 27.01
C LYS A 89 9.26 -22.11 26.86
N ARG A 90 8.75 -23.25 27.35
CA ARG A 90 9.41 -24.56 27.22
C ARG A 90 9.49 -25.03 25.76
N CYS A 91 8.47 -24.74 24.95
CA CYS A 91 8.49 -25.01 23.52
C CYS A 91 9.48 -24.10 22.80
N ALA A 92 9.56 -22.82 23.16
CA ALA A 92 10.53 -21.87 22.61
C ALA A 92 11.98 -22.27 22.89
N GLU A 93 12.28 -22.72 24.11
CA GLU A 93 13.62 -23.17 24.50
C GLU A 93 14.08 -24.39 23.67
N HIS A 94 13.20 -25.36 23.39
CA HIS A 94 13.53 -26.52 22.55
C HIS A 94 13.63 -26.22 21.04
N MET A 95 13.10 -25.09 20.55
CA MET A 95 13.23 -24.70 19.14
C MET A 95 14.62 -24.18 18.78
N HIS A 96 15.41 -23.73 19.77
CA HIS A 96 16.76 -23.19 19.60
C HIS A 96 17.88 -24.20 19.83
N ASP A 97 17.56 -25.46 20.17
CA ASP A 97 18.57 -26.44 20.59
C ASP A 97 19.34 -27.07 19.41
N ASP A 98 18.94 -26.84 18.15
CA ASP A 98 19.65 -27.40 16.98
C ASP A 98 19.70 -26.45 15.76
N ASP A 99 20.41 -25.32 15.93
CA ASP A 99 20.68 -24.31 14.88
C ASP A 99 21.57 -24.83 13.73
N ARG A 100 21.92 -26.13 13.69
CA ARG A 100 22.91 -26.72 12.78
C ARG A 100 22.34 -27.38 11.53
N ASP A 101 21.04 -27.45 11.37
CA ASP A 101 20.41 -28.09 10.22
C ASP A 101 19.62 -27.04 9.40
N GLU A 102 20.24 -26.55 8.32
CA GLU A 102 19.67 -25.55 7.39
C GLU A 102 18.37 -26.04 6.70
N ASN A 103 18.01 -27.33 6.83
CA ASN A 103 16.74 -27.89 6.36
C ASN A 103 15.66 -27.98 7.46
N ASN A 104 15.99 -27.68 8.73
CA ASN A 104 15.11 -27.92 9.88
C ASN A 104 14.38 -26.66 10.38
N TRP A 105 14.69 -25.47 9.86
CA TRP A 105 13.93 -24.23 10.17
C TRP A 105 12.45 -24.31 9.74
N MET A 106 12.10 -25.23 8.83
CA MET A 106 10.71 -25.46 8.39
C MET A 106 9.91 -26.44 9.27
N TRP A 107 10.53 -27.20 10.19
CA TRP A 107 9.78 -28.16 11.02
C TRP A 107 9.27 -27.56 12.34
N SER A 108 9.62 -26.32 12.67
CA SER A 108 9.02 -25.58 13.79
C SER A 108 7.71 -24.86 13.43
N ILE A 109 7.24 -24.94 12.17
CA ILE A 109 5.90 -24.49 11.76
C ILE A 109 5.00 -25.72 11.49
N SER A 110 5.02 -26.70 12.39
CA SER A 110 4.00 -27.74 12.43
C SER A 110 3.68 -28.02 13.88
N ALA A 111 2.52 -27.54 14.31
CA ALA A 111 2.01 -27.50 15.68
C ALA A 111 2.67 -26.37 16.52
N VAL A 112 1.94 -25.45 17.12
CA VAL A 112 0.69 -25.63 17.83
C VAL A 112 -0.08 -24.30 17.78
N VAL A 113 -1.24 -24.30 17.11
CA VAL A 113 -2.27 -23.29 17.36
C VAL A 113 -2.87 -23.63 18.73
N ILE A 114 -2.30 -23.10 19.82
CA ILE A 114 -3.00 -23.09 21.11
C ILE A 114 -4.04 -21.98 20.97
N GLY A 115 -5.30 -22.39 20.94
CA GLY A 115 -6.42 -21.46 20.98
C GLY A 115 -6.29 -20.50 22.15
N CYS A 116 -6.48 -19.23 21.83
CA CYS A 116 -6.78 -18.08 22.68
C CYS A 116 -7.17 -18.43 24.14
N ASN A 117 -6.19 -18.59 25.03
CA ASN A 117 -6.43 -18.53 26.47
C ASN A 117 -5.55 -17.44 27.12
N PRO A 118 -6.09 -16.23 27.34
CA PRO A 118 -5.34 -15.08 27.84
C PRO A 118 -4.81 -15.24 29.29
N GLU A 119 -5.09 -16.34 29.98
CA GLU A 119 -4.59 -16.60 31.34
C GLU A 119 -3.21 -17.30 31.39
N LEU A 120 -2.70 -17.78 30.25
CA LEU A 120 -1.40 -18.46 30.19
C LEU A 120 -0.25 -17.44 30.13
N LYS A 121 0.23 -17.01 31.30
CA LYS A 121 1.36 -16.06 31.50
C LYS A 121 2.75 -16.57 31.02
N HIS A 122 2.81 -17.58 30.16
CA HIS A 122 4.05 -18.26 29.72
C HIS A 122 4.21 -18.32 28.20
N GLU A 123 3.50 -17.46 27.49
CA GLU A 123 3.45 -17.40 26.04
C GLU A 123 4.55 -16.50 25.46
N VAL A 124 5.32 -17.03 24.52
CA VAL A 124 6.36 -16.35 23.73
C VAL A 124 5.79 -16.11 22.32
N PRO A 125 5.81 -14.86 21.82
CA PRO A 125 5.33 -14.55 20.47
C PRO A 125 6.23 -15.17 19.39
N VAL A 126 5.63 -15.74 18.36
CA VAL A 126 6.31 -16.28 17.18
C VAL A 126 6.00 -15.40 15.97
N TYR A 127 7.03 -15.01 15.23
CA TYR A 127 6.93 -14.16 14.03
C TYR A 127 7.35 -14.95 12.79
N LEU A 128 6.67 -14.72 11.65
CA LEU A 128 7.08 -15.31 10.37
C LEU A 128 8.35 -14.60 9.87
N HIS A 129 9.40 -15.38 9.59
CA HIS A 129 10.67 -14.82 9.10
C HIS A 129 10.62 -14.59 7.56
N PRO A 130 11.19 -13.48 7.04
CA PRO A 130 11.99 -12.48 7.73
C PRO A 130 11.17 -11.45 8.49
N ALA A 131 11.26 -11.54 9.82
CA ALA A 131 11.04 -10.39 10.68
C ALA A 131 12.08 -9.37 10.22
N SER A 132 11.62 -8.19 9.82
CA SER A 132 12.51 -7.20 9.20
C SER A 132 13.69 -6.95 10.13
N SER A 133 14.90 -7.34 9.70
CA SER A 133 16.15 -6.98 10.37
C SER A 133 16.26 -5.46 10.31
N GLY A 134 15.84 -4.79 11.38
CA GLY A 134 15.55 -3.37 11.32
C GLY A 134 15.60 -2.67 12.67
N LYS A 135 16.67 -2.92 13.45
CA LYS A 135 17.46 -1.94 14.23
C LYS A 135 18.26 -2.65 15.33
N GLU A 136 19.36 -3.30 14.94
CA GLU A 136 20.57 -3.28 15.75
C GLU A 136 21.45 -2.13 15.22
N GLY A 137 21.75 -1.17 16.07
CA GLY A 137 22.54 0.00 15.72
C GLY A 137 22.44 1.03 16.84
N ALA A 138 23.42 0.94 17.73
CA ALA A 138 23.68 1.82 18.87
C ALA A 138 23.86 3.30 18.48
#